data_AF-A0A2V5LIT7-F1
#
_entry.id   AF-A0A2V5LIT7-F1
#
_cell.length_a   1.000
_cell.length_b   1.000
_cell.length_c   1.000
_cell.angle_alpha   90.00
_cell.angle_beta   90.00
_cell.angle_gamma   90.00
#
_symmetry.space_group_name_H-M   'P 1'
#
loop_
_entity.id
_entity.type
_entity.pdbx_description
1 polymer ?
#
loop_
_entity_poly.entity_id
_entity_poly.type
_entity_poly.pdbx_seq_one_letter_code
_entity_poly.pdbx_strand_id
1 'polypeptide(L)' 'MDNIIEARELQIERKHFYVELRENDRGRFLRITEEAHGRRNSIIVPSTGVDDFTA' A
#
# COMPACT_ATOMS: atom_id res chain seq x y z
N MET A 1 6.64 0.54 15.89
CA MET A 1 6.78 -0.34 14.71
C MET A 1 5.37 -0.62 14.25
N ASP A 2 5.05 -0.39 12.98
CA ASP A 2 3.75 -0.71 12.42
C ASP A 2 3.66 -2.20 12.07
N ASN A 3 2.49 -2.79 12.30
CA ASN A 3 2.24 -4.21 12.07
C ASN A 3 1.58 -4.40 10.70
N ILE A 4 2.04 -5.41 9.94
CA ILE A 4 1.38 -5.83 8.70
C ILE A 4 0.23 -6.77 9.07
N ILE A 5 -0.99 -6.41 8.66
CA ILE A 5 -2.19 -7.24 8.82
C ILE A 5 -2.34 -8.15 7.60
N GLU A 6 -2.23 -7.58 6.40
CA GLU A 6 -2.32 -8.31 5.14
C GLU A 6 -1.34 -7.71 4.13
N ALA A 7 -0.79 -8.54 3.26
CA ALA A 7 0.06 -8.12 2.16
C ALA A 7 -0.31 -8.86 0.87
N ARG A 8 -0.29 -8.14 -0.24
CA ARG A 8 -0.45 -8.65 -1.60
C ARG A 8 0.65 -8.10 -2.48
N GLU A 9 1.19 -8.95 -3.32
CA GLU A 9 2.09 -8.56 -4.40
C GLU A 9 1.38 -8.77 -5.73
N LEU A 10 1.50 -7.79 -6.63
CA LEU A 10 0.84 -7.77 -7.93
C LEU A 10 1.86 -7.38 -8.98
N GLN A 11 2.03 -8.22 -10.00
CA GLN A 11 2.78 -7.85 -11.20
C GLN A 11 1.80 -7.33 -12.25
N ILE A 12 1.96 -6.08 -12.67
CA ILE A 12 1.19 -5.47 -13.75
C ILE A 12 2.17 -4.93 -14.78
N GLU A 13 2.21 -5.57 -15.95
CA GLU A 13 3.19 -5.30 -17.00
C GLU A 13 4.64 -5.38 -16.49
N ARG A 14 5.36 -4.25 -16.47
CA ARG A 14 6.75 -4.12 -16.00
C ARG A 14 6.86 -3.60 -14.56
N LYS A 15 5.73 -3.41 -13.88
CA LYS A 15 5.63 -2.81 -12.55
C LYS A 15 5.29 -3.87 -11.51
N HIS A 16 6.07 -3.88 -10.43
CA HIS A 16 5.78 -4.66 -9.23
C HIS A 16 5.06 -3.77 -8.22
N PHE A 17 3.88 -4.17 -7.76
CA PHE A 17 3.14 -3.48 -6.72
C PHE A 17 3.12 -4.31 -5.44
N TYR A 18 3.44 -3.66 -4.32
CA TYR A 18 3.26 -4.20 -2.98
C TYR A 18 2.14 -3.42 -2.29
N VAL A 19 1.06 -4.10 -1.97
CA VAL A 19 -0.10 -3.52 -1.29
C VAL A 19 -0.18 -4.14 0.10
N GLU A 20 0.05 -3.32 1.13
CA GLU A 20 0.09 -3.76 2.52
C GLU A 20 -0.97 -3.03 3.33
N LEU A 21 -1.86 -3.78 3.99
CA LEU A 21 -2.71 -3.24 5.05
C LEU A 21 -1.92 -3.28 6.35
N ARG A 22 -1.67 -2.11 6.94
CA ARG A 22 -0.86 -1.93 8.15
C ARG A 22 -1.63 -1.22 9.25
N GLU A 23 -1.18 -1.39 10.48
CA GLU A 23 -1.73 -0.74 11.67
C GLU A 23 -0.63 -0.18 12.57
N ASN A 24 -0.86 1.00 13.11
CA ASN A 24 -0.06 1.61 14.18
C ASN A 24 -0.98 2.29 15.21
N ASP A 25 -0.40 2.98 16.19
CA ASP A 25 -1.16 3.64 17.27
C ASP A 25 -2.16 4.71 16.78
N ARG A 26 -2.05 5.17 15.52
CA ARG A 26 -2.97 6.12 14.89
C ARG A 26 -4.09 5.45 14.09
N GLY A 27 -4.05 4.12 13.95
CA GLY A 27 -5.05 3.31 13.24
C GLY A 27 -4.51 2.58 12.02
N ARG A 28 -5.43 2.13 11.16
CA ARG A 28 -5.12 1.35 9.94
C ARG A 28 -4.93 2.21 8.71
N PHE A 29 -4.05 1.77 7.82
CA PHE A 29 -3.77 2.40 6.55
C PHE A 29 -3.31 1.37 5.51
N LEU A 30 -3.58 1.64 4.24
CA LEU A 30 -2.98 0.95 3.12
C LEU A 30 -1.68 1.63 2.73
N ARG A 31 -0.60 0.87 2.58
CA ARG A 31 0.63 1.31 1.92
C ARG A 31 0.71 0.63 0.56
N ILE A 32 0.74 1.45 -0.49
CA ILE A 32 0.88 0.97 -1.86
C ILE A 32 2.26 1.40 -2.34
N THR A 33 3.10 0.44 -2.66
CA THR A 33 4.44 0.66 -3.18
C THR A 33 4.53 0.17 -4.61
N GLU A 34 4.91 1.04 -5.53
CA GLU A 34 5.23 0.71 -6.93
C GLU A 34 6.75 0.60 -7.08
N GLU A 35 7.21 -0.49 -7.69
CA GLU A 35 8.59 -0.65 -8.14
C GLU A 35 8.65 -0.86 -9.65
N ALA A 36 9.37 0.04 -10.33
CA ALA A 36 9.53 0.03 -11.77
C ALA A 36 10.85 0.70 -12.17
N HIS A 37 11.59 0.10 -13.11
CA HIS A 37 12.86 0.64 -13.61
C HIS A 37 13.87 1.00 -12.50
N GLY A 38 13.92 0.20 -11.44
CA GLY A 38 14.79 0.42 -10.28
C GLY A 38 14.37 1.61 -9.39
N ARG A 39 13.20 2.21 -9.65
CA ARG A 39 12.60 3.24 -8.80
C ARG A 39 11.51 2.64 -7.94
N ARG A 40 11.43 3.10 -6.69
CA ARG A 40 10.44 2.66 -5.72
C ARG A 40 9.66 3.86 -5.18
N ASN A 41 8.39 3.94 -5.54
CA ASN A 41 7.47 5.00 -5.10
C ASN A 41 6.48 4.42 -4.10
N SER A 42 6.01 5.21 -3.13
CA SER A 42 5.00 4.73 -2.18
C SER A 42 4.02 5.82 -1.81
N ILE A 43 2.75 5.44 -1.71
CA ILE A 43 1.69 6.25 -1.14
C ILE A 43 1.08 5.54 0.07
N ILE A 44 0.52 6.33 0.98
CA ILE A 44 -0.21 5.84 2.15
C ILE A 44 -1.62 6.40 2.07
N VAL A 45 -2.62 5.51 2.17
CA VAL A 45 -4.04 5.84 2.22
C VAL A 45 -4.55 5.46 3.60
N PRO A 46 -4.91 6.43 4.46
CA PRO A 46 -5.59 6.12 5.73
C PRO A 46 -6.86 5.32 5.46
N SER A 47 -7.18 4.35 6.32
CA SER A 47 -8.37 3.50 6.16
C SER A 47 -9.67 4.30 6.02
N THR A 48 -9.74 5.49 6.60
CA THR A 48 -10.89 6.41 6.52
C THR A 48 -11.09 7.05 5.14
N GLY A 49 -10.09 7.01 4.25
CA GLY A 49 -10.15 7.56 2.89
C GLY A 49 -10.07 6.48 1.81
N VAL A 50 -10.19 5.20 2.17
CA VAL A 50 -10.10 4.09 1.21
C VAL A 50 -11.30 4.07 0.28
N ASP A 51 -12.51 4.32 0.80
CA ASP A 51 -13.73 4.34 -0.01
C ASP A 51 -13.65 5.39 -1.13
N ASP A 52 -13.17 6.60 -0.81
CA ASP A 52 -12.92 7.67 -1.79
C ASP A 52 -11.82 7.31 -2.81
N PHE A 53 -10.83 6.51 -2.39
CA PHE A 53 -9.71 6.09 -3.23
C PHE A 53 -10.08 4.97 -4.23
N THR A 54 -11.08 4.15 -3.90
CA THR A 54 -11.52 3.01 -4.73
C THR A 54 -12.76 3.30 -5.59
N ALA A 55 -13.24 4.55 -5.57
CA ALA A 55 -14.43 4.99 -6.31
C ALA A 55 -14.23 5.01 -7.84
#